data_AF-A0AAD8ND34-F1
#
_entry.id   AF-A0AAD8ND34-F1
#
_cell.length_a   1.000
_cell.length_b   1.000
_cell.length_c   1.000
_cell.angle_alpha   90.00
_cell.angle_beta   90.00
_cell.angle_gamma   90.00
#
_symmetry.space_group_name_H-M   'P 1'
#
loop_
_entity.id
_entity.type
_entity.pdbx_description
1 polymer ?
#
loop_
_entity_poly.entity_id
_entity_poly.type
_entity_poly.pdbx_seq_one_letter_code
_entity_poly.pdbx_strand_id
1 'polypeptide(L)'
;MASTKLDSFRDLRKGKYDWKVTARIMNLWRGYTKSGEPFQGFNLLLLDNKRCRIHAFVPGNVAPQIEPKLQVGELYLFKNFTVKEYRPDDKFRCIHKDIQIVFSNDTRISDLEESDVFIEQCVFDFYDLADLKQLSQQTTYLTDVVGIIKKPEPVLSKLINKFGQDQTTTRFQITDGRTTVKVTFWDAFAEQLAEALKEDFERPVIIIIGSCRVIEWKEKIDISNVGATTFYLNYNHHSVTQMRKMLKDPVFGKEYLSSNTHIPLKRCTVAEIKNLGEDDIQCQVICLLKIDQVPEMDTWFHHVCTSCYNESKIVGTDCYCNICKRIVPHPDKWFELWVLASDETGQLDIMLENVPARKCLGKSVREIGEMIPKVQFPQILKSIENKEYTIKLLIRE
;
A
#
# COMPACT_ATOMS: atom_id res chain seq x y z
N MET A 1 39.02 -6.23 -37.30
CA MET A 1 38.70 -6.87 -36.01
C MET A 1 37.45 -7.69 -36.21
N ALA A 2 37.47 -9.00 -35.97
CA ALA A 2 36.28 -9.83 -36.10
C ALA A 2 35.22 -9.31 -35.11
N SER A 3 34.09 -8.84 -35.64
CA SER A 3 32.92 -8.47 -34.83
C SER A 3 32.55 -9.68 -33.98
N THR A 4 32.83 -9.63 -32.68
CA THR A 4 32.38 -10.68 -31.77
C THR A 4 30.87 -10.52 -31.69
N LYS A 5 30.14 -11.41 -32.36
CA LYS A 5 28.67 -11.38 -32.36
C LYS A 5 28.17 -11.49 -30.92
N LEU A 6 27.55 -10.41 -30.44
CA LEU A 6 26.85 -10.37 -29.16
C LEU A 6 25.44 -10.92 -29.35
N ASP A 7 24.98 -11.69 -28.37
CA ASP A 7 23.63 -12.22 -28.29
C ASP A 7 22.69 -11.22 -27.59
N SER A 8 21.37 -11.38 -27.77
CA SER A 8 20.33 -10.64 -27.03
C SER A 8 19.57 -11.57 -26.09
N PHE A 9 19.03 -11.01 -25.00
CA PHE A 9 18.10 -11.70 -24.11
C PHE A 9 16.81 -12.17 -24.80
N ARG A 10 16.50 -11.67 -26.00
CA ARG A 10 15.40 -12.17 -26.83
C ARG A 10 15.69 -13.55 -27.44
N ASP A 11 16.95 -13.85 -27.73
CA ASP A 11 17.34 -15.05 -28.47
C ASP A 11 17.73 -16.22 -27.56
N LEU A 12 17.79 -15.97 -26.25
CA LEU A 12 18.18 -16.95 -25.24
C LEU A 12 17.27 -18.17 -25.27
N ARG A 13 17.88 -19.34 -25.21
CA ARG A 13 17.21 -20.65 -25.20
C ARG A 13 18.02 -21.68 -24.43
N LYS A 14 17.35 -22.73 -23.98
CA LYS A 14 17.99 -23.87 -23.30
C LYS A 14 18.97 -24.61 -24.22
N GLY A 15 19.91 -25.34 -23.60
CA GLY A 15 20.85 -26.20 -24.32
C GLY A 15 22.07 -25.50 -24.92
N LYS A 16 22.10 -24.16 -24.98
CA LYS A 16 23.29 -23.36 -25.28
C LYS A 16 23.80 -22.71 -24.00
N TYR A 17 25.12 -22.69 -23.77
CA TYR A 17 25.75 -22.13 -22.57
C TYR A 17 26.83 -21.08 -22.86
N ASP A 18 27.38 -21.01 -24.06
CA ASP A 18 28.42 -20.08 -24.51
C ASP A 18 27.88 -18.70 -24.94
N TRP A 19 26.77 -18.28 -24.31
CA TRP A 19 26.14 -16.99 -24.54
C TRP A 19 27.07 -15.83 -24.23
N LYS A 20 26.95 -14.73 -24.99
CA LYS A 20 27.69 -13.48 -24.75
C LYS A 20 26.74 -12.30 -24.85
N VAL A 21 26.36 -11.70 -23.72
CA VAL A 21 25.42 -10.58 -23.69
C VAL A 21 25.98 -9.40 -22.91
N THR A 22 25.89 -8.21 -23.48
CA THR A 22 26.14 -6.95 -22.78
C THR A 22 24.85 -6.49 -22.11
N ALA A 23 24.89 -6.24 -20.80
CA ALA A 23 23.71 -5.84 -20.06
C ALA A 23 24.02 -4.91 -18.88
N ARG A 24 23.05 -4.07 -18.53
CA ARG A 24 23.03 -3.28 -17.31
C ARG A 24 22.34 -4.04 -16.18
N ILE A 25 22.84 -3.91 -14.96
CA ILE A 25 22.15 -4.42 -13.76
C ILE A 25 21.10 -3.40 -13.33
N MET A 26 19.82 -3.71 -13.51
CA MET A 26 18.72 -2.86 -13.05
C MET A 26 18.44 -3.00 -11.56
N ASN A 27 18.59 -4.20 -11.02
CA ASN A 27 18.35 -4.47 -9.60
C ASN A 27 19.15 -5.71 -9.14
N LEU A 28 19.47 -5.76 -7.85
CA LEU A 28 20.13 -6.87 -7.15
C LEU A 28 19.45 -7.07 -5.80
N TRP A 29 18.95 -8.28 -5.52
CA TRP A 29 18.27 -8.57 -4.25
C TRP A 29 18.41 -10.02 -3.79
N ARG A 30 18.18 -10.24 -2.49
CA ARG A 30 18.14 -11.58 -1.87
C ARG A 30 16.73 -11.99 -1.50
N GLY A 31 16.53 -13.31 -1.54
CA GLY A 31 15.40 -13.93 -0.84
C GLY A 31 15.70 -14.01 0.66
N TYR A 32 14.65 -14.16 1.45
CA TYR A 32 14.74 -14.33 2.90
C TYR A 32 13.96 -15.58 3.33
N THR A 33 14.47 -16.27 4.35
CA THR A 33 13.75 -17.37 5.01
C THR A 33 12.55 -16.84 5.79
N LYS A 34 11.68 -17.74 6.26
CA LYS A 34 10.60 -17.38 7.20
C LYS A 34 11.12 -16.88 8.55
N SER A 35 12.35 -17.25 8.93
CA SER A 35 13.05 -16.75 10.11
C SER A 35 13.71 -15.38 9.89
N GLY A 36 13.65 -14.82 8.68
CA GLY A 36 14.24 -13.51 8.35
C GLY A 36 15.72 -13.58 7.95
N GLU A 37 16.27 -14.76 7.71
CA GLU A 37 17.67 -14.92 7.31
C GLU A 37 17.82 -14.78 5.79
N PRO A 38 18.79 -13.99 5.30
CA PRO A 38 19.01 -13.83 3.87
C PRO A 38 19.54 -15.14 3.25
N PHE A 39 19.06 -15.46 2.05
CA PHE A 39 19.62 -16.56 1.26
C PHE A 39 21.06 -16.24 0.83
N GLN A 40 21.88 -17.28 0.73
CA GLN A 40 23.27 -17.15 0.26
C GLN A 40 23.34 -16.74 -1.22
N GLY A 41 22.40 -17.24 -2.03
CA GLY A 41 22.26 -16.81 -3.42
C GLY A 41 21.48 -15.50 -3.54
N PHE A 42 21.65 -14.81 -4.66
CA PHE A 42 20.96 -13.56 -4.95
C PHE A 42 20.41 -13.55 -6.38
N ASN A 43 19.56 -12.57 -6.64
CA ASN A 43 18.87 -12.37 -7.90
C ASN A 43 19.33 -11.07 -8.54
N LEU A 44 19.30 -11.03 -9.86
CA LEU A 44 19.57 -9.87 -10.68
C LEU A 44 18.42 -9.66 -11.66
N LEU A 45 18.08 -8.40 -11.91
CA LEU A 45 17.29 -8.00 -13.07
C LEU A 45 18.25 -7.32 -14.05
N LEU A 46 18.39 -7.90 -15.24
CA LEU A 46 19.33 -7.45 -16.27
C LEU A 46 18.59 -6.85 -17.45
N LEU A 47 19.18 -5.83 -18.08
CA LEU A 47 18.66 -5.16 -19.28
C LEU A 47 19.71 -5.15 -20.38
N ASP A 48 19.38 -5.65 -21.57
CA ASP A 48 20.29 -5.62 -22.73
C ASP A 48 20.10 -4.38 -23.61
N ASN A 49 20.98 -4.22 -24.60
CA ASN A 49 20.94 -3.15 -25.60
C ASN A 49 19.75 -3.23 -26.58
N LYS A 50 18.91 -4.26 -26.49
CA LYS A 50 17.65 -4.41 -27.24
C LYS A 50 16.43 -4.15 -26.36
N ARG A 51 16.63 -3.53 -25.20
CA ARG A 51 15.59 -3.21 -24.21
C ARG A 51 14.86 -4.46 -23.70
N CYS A 52 15.48 -5.63 -23.79
CA CYS A 52 14.94 -6.86 -23.25
C CYS A 52 15.40 -7.00 -21.80
N ARG A 53 14.47 -7.28 -20.90
CA ARG A 53 14.76 -7.62 -19.50
C ARG A 53 14.88 -9.13 -19.33
N ILE A 54 15.76 -9.57 -18.44
CA ILE A 54 15.81 -10.96 -17.97
C ILE A 54 16.19 -11.05 -16.51
N HIS A 55 15.59 -12.01 -15.80
CA HIS A 55 16.01 -12.37 -14.45
C HIS A 55 17.20 -13.33 -14.52
N ALA A 56 18.17 -13.11 -13.65
CA ALA A 56 19.27 -14.03 -13.43
C ALA A 56 19.36 -14.41 -11.95
N PHE A 57 19.60 -15.69 -11.68
CA PHE A 57 19.87 -16.21 -10.35
C PHE A 57 21.35 -16.56 -10.20
N VAL A 58 21.94 -16.10 -9.11
CA VAL A 58 23.32 -16.38 -8.72
C VAL A 58 23.30 -17.33 -7.51
N PRO A 59 23.63 -18.62 -7.71
CA PRO A 59 23.66 -19.60 -6.63
C PRO A 59 24.66 -19.25 -5.51
N GLY A 60 24.35 -19.66 -4.28
CA GLY A 60 25.15 -19.33 -3.08
C GLY A 60 26.60 -19.82 -3.12
N ASN A 61 26.90 -20.89 -3.86
CA ASN A 61 28.27 -21.39 -4.02
C ASN A 61 29.16 -20.49 -4.90
N VAL A 62 28.57 -19.64 -5.76
CA VAL A 62 29.32 -18.69 -6.61
C VAL A 62 29.12 -17.24 -6.21
N ALA A 63 28.08 -16.94 -5.43
CA ALA A 63 27.74 -15.60 -4.99
C ALA A 63 28.92 -14.84 -4.34
N PRO A 64 29.72 -15.42 -3.41
CA PRO A 64 30.83 -14.70 -2.77
C PRO A 64 31.91 -14.20 -3.74
N GLN A 65 32.07 -14.85 -4.90
CA GLN A 65 33.06 -14.47 -5.92
C GLN A 65 32.52 -13.46 -6.93
N ILE A 66 31.19 -13.43 -7.11
CA ILE A 66 30.52 -12.63 -8.14
C ILE A 66 30.03 -11.31 -7.56
N GLU A 67 29.36 -11.33 -6.41
CA GLU A 67 28.73 -10.15 -5.83
C GLU A 67 29.67 -8.95 -5.65
N PRO A 68 30.91 -9.10 -5.15
CA PRO A 68 31.80 -7.94 -4.95
C PRO A 68 32.18 -7.21 -6.24
N LYS A 69 31.92 -7.82 -7.41
CA LYS A 69 32.21 -7.26 -8.73
C LYS A 69 31.01 -6.53 -9.33
N LEU A 70 29.82 -6.66 -8.74
CA LEU A 70 28.58 -6.18 -9.33
C LEU A 70 28.07 -4.96 -8.59
N GLN A 71 27.68 -3.95 -9.35
CA GLN A 71 27.01 -2.75 -8.86
C GLN A 71 25.74 -2.51 -9.67
N VAL A 72 24.66 -2.17 -8.96
CA VAL A 72 23.39 -1.79 -9.59
C VAL A 72 23.61 -0.49 -10.38
N GLY A 73 23.09 -0.44 -11.59
CA GLY A 73 23.27 0.67 -12.50
C GLY A 73 24.44 0.49 -13.47
N GLU A 74 25.41 -0.38 -13.21
CA GLU A 74 26.61 -0.53 -14.06
C GLU A 74 26.44 -1.52 -15.21
N LEU A 75 27.33 -1.41 -16.22
CA LEU A 75 27.33 -2.21 -17.45
C LEU A 75 28.35 -3.34 -17.39
N TYR A 76 27.96 -4.51 -17.88
CA TYR A 76 28.81 -5.69 -17.89
C TYR A 76 28.63 -6.53 -19.15
N LEU A 77 29.70 -7.22 -19.52
CA LEU A 77 29.69 -8.30 -20.49
C LEU A 77 29.59 -9.64 -19.76
N PHE A 78 28.44 -10.29 -19.86
CA PHE A 78 28.19 -11.61 -19.31
C PHE A 78 28.49 -12.69 -20.35
N LYS A 79 29.31 -13.68 -19.97
CA LYS A 79 29.62 -14.84 -20.81
C LYS A 79 29.41 -16.14 -20.05
N ASN A 80 29.16 -17.22 -20.79
CA ASN A 80 29.19 -18.60 -20.28
C ASN A 80 28.20 -18.86 -19.13
N PHE A 81 26.91 -18.65 -19.37
CA PHE A 81 25.85 -18.88 -18.38
C PHE A 81 24.80 -19.85 -18.90
N THR A 82 24.06 -20.47 -17.97
CA THR A 82 23.00 -21.43 -18.31
C THR A 82 21.65 -20.74 -18.39
N VAL A 83 20.82 -21.10 -19.36
CA VAL A 83 19.41 -20.69 -19.43
C VAL A 83 18.55 -21.85 -18.93
N LYS A 84 17.69 -21.60 -17.95
CA LYS A 84 16.74 -22.58 -17.40
C LYS A 84 15.32 -22.07 -17.51
N GLU A 85 14.37 -22.99 -17.65
CA GLU A 85 12.95 -22.68 -17.49
C GLU A 85 12.64 -22.47 -16.00
N TYR A 86 11.71 -21.57 -15.72
CA TYR A 86 11.12 -21.47 -14.40
C TYR A 86 10.29 -22.71 -14.08
N ARG A 87 10.23 -23.06 -12.80
CA ARG A 87 9.33 -24.10 -12.32
C ARG A 87 7.90 -23.56 -12.22
N PRO A 88 6.86 -24.41 -12.36
CA PRO A 88 5.48 -23.96 -12.23
C PRO A 88 5.14 -23.26 -10.91
N ASP A 89 5.87 -23.58 -9.84
CA ASP A 89 5.72 -23.02 -8.49
C ASP A 89 6.60 -21.79 -8.20
N ASP A 90 7.46 -21.37 -9.15
CA ASP A 90 8.28 -20.16 -9.00
C ASP A 90 7.40 -18.91 -9.03
N LYS A 91 7.45 -18.15 -7.93
CA LYS A 91 6.66 -16.94 -7.66
C LYS A 91 7.50 -15.67 -7.75
N PHE A 92 6.83 -14.52 -7.72
CA PHE A 92 7.47 -13.19 -7.66
C PHE A 92 8.44 -12.90 -8.82
N ARG A 93 8.10 -13.35 -10.02
CA ARG A 93 8.86 -13.10 -11.24
C ARG A 93 8.67 -11.65 -11.67
N CYS A 94 9.77 -10.93 -11.88
CA CYS A 94 9.74 -9.51 -12.27
C CYS A 94 9.28 -9.28 -13.71
N ILE A 95 9.25 -10.34 -14.53
CA ILE A 95 8.98 -10.25 -15.96
C ILE A 95 8.17 -11.46 -16.44
N HIS A 96 7.38 -11.25 -17.49
CA HIS A 96 6.63 -12.30 -18.19
C HIS A 96 7.54 -13.08 -19.14
N LYS A 97 8.47 -13.86 -18.58
CA LYS A 97 9.31 -14.83 -19.32
C LYS A 97 9.26 -16.19 -18.65
N ASP A 98 9.31 -17.23 -19.48
CA ASP A 98 9.35 -18.62 -19.03
C ASP A 98 10.76 -19.11 -18.68
N ILE A 99 11.78 -18.30 -18.99
CA ILE A 99 13.19 -18.61 -18.77
C ILE A 99 13.87 -17.59 -17.85
N GLN A 100 14.91 -18.08 -17.16
CA GLN A 100 15.84 -17.30 -16.35
C GLN A 100 17.28 -17.71 -16.67
N ILE A 101 18.22 -16.81 -16.39
CA ILE A 101 19.64 -17.14 -16.40
C ILE A 101 20.05 -17.72 -15.05
N VAL A 102 20.92 -18.72 -15.06
CA VAL A 102 21.55 -19.27 -13.85
C VAL A 102 23.06 -19.24 -14.02
N PHE A 103 23.74 -18.54 -13.12
CA PHE A 103 25.20 -18.45 -13.12
C PHE A 103 25.84 -19.71 -12.55
N SER A 104 27.07 -19.98 -13.00
CA SER A 104 27.90 -21.10 -12.56
C SER A 104 29.34 -20.66 -12.37
N ASN A 105 30.21 -21.60 -11.98
CA ASN A 105 31.66 -21.37 -11.91
C ASN A 105 32.28 -20.99 -13.27
N ASP A 106 31.60 -21.29 -14.37
CA ASP A 106 32.07 -21.00 -15.72
C ASP A 106 31.66 -19.62 -16.20
N THR A 107 30.70 -18.98 -15.51
CA THR A 107 30.26 -17.63 -15.85
C THR A 107 31.42 -16.65 -15.72
N ARG A 108 31.58 -15.82 -16.75
CA ARG A 108 32.60 -14.77 -16.80
C ARG A 108 31.88 -13.44 -16.94
N ILE A 109 32.31 -12.47 -16.14
CA ILE A 109 31.76 -11.13 -16.09
C ILE A 109 32.93 -10.17 -16.24
N SER A 110 32.79 -9.19 -17.12
CA SER A 110 33.77 -8.13 -17.34
C SER A 110 33.05 -6.80 -17.36
N ASP A 111 33.64 -5.79 -16.72
CA ASP A 111 33.12 -4.42 -16.72
C ASP A 111 33.08 -3.87 -18.15
N LEU A 112 32.11 -3.00 -18.40
CA LEU A 112 31.99 -2.21 -19.62
C LEU A 112 31.80 -0.75 -19.25
N GLU A 113 32.21 0.14 -20.14
CA GLU A 113 31.97 1.57 -20.01
C GLU A 113 30.74 2.01 -20.84
N GLU A 114 30.14 3.13 -20.49
CA GLU A 114 29.06 3.77 -21.29
C GLU A 114 29.53 4.13 -22.72
N SER A 115 30.84 4.26 -22.93
CA SER A 115 31.47 4.47 -24.23
C SER A 115 31.42 3.21 -25.12
N ASP A 116 31.35 2.01 -24.54
CA ASP A 116 31.33 0.74 -25.26
C ASP A 116 29.95 0.38 -25.81
N VAL A 117 28.90 0.61 -25.00
CA VAL A 117 27.53 0.26 -25.34
C VAL A 117 26.53 1.16 -24.63
N PHE A 118 25.56 1.68 -25.37
CA PHE A 118 24.43 2.37 -24.79
C PHE A 118 23.33 1.39 -24.40
N ILE A 119 23.00 1.35 -23.11
CA ILE A 119 21.83 0.63 -22.56
C ILE A 119 21.10 1.58 -21.61
N GLU A 120 19.78 1.69 -21.75
CA GLU A 120 18.96 2.53 -20.86
C GLU A 120 19.19 2.17 -19.38
N GLN A 121 19.04 3.14 -18.48
CA GLN A 121 19.20 2.89 -17.05
C GLN A 121 18.10 1.98 -16.49
N CYS A 122 16.87 2.17 -16.97
CA CYS A 122 15.69 1.42 -16.52
C CYS A 122 14.68 1.25 -17.66
N VAL A 123 13.99 0.11 -17.67
CA VAL A 123 12.82 -0.16 -18.54
C VAL A 123 11.70 -0.73 -17.67
N PHE A 124 10.49 -0.20 -17.84
CA PHE A 124 9.30 -0.60 -17.09
C PHE A 124 8.23 -1.14 -18.01
N ASP A 125 7.43 -2.07 -17.51
CA ASP A 125 6.23 -2.59 -18.17
C ASP A 125 5.02 -2.24 -17.30
N PHE A 126 4.55 -1.00 -17.48
CA PHE A 126 3.56 -0.40 -16.60
C PHE A 126 2.18 -0.99 -16.78
N TYR A 127 1.55 -1.28 -15.66
CA TYR A 127 0.12 -1.53 -15.59
C TYR A 127 -0.62 -0.29 -15.12
N ASP A 128 -1.80 -0.07 -15.70
CA ASP A 128 -2.71 0.97 -15.23
C ASP A 128 -3.23 0.61 -13.83
N LEU A 129 -3.43 1.63 -12.98
CA LEU A 129 -3.86 1.41 -11.60
C LEU A 129 -5.25 0.77 -11.52
N ALA A 130 -6.10 0.97 -12.54
CA ALA A 130 -7.42 0.35 -12.65
C ALA A 130 -7.38 -1.17 -12.83
N ASP A 131 -6.32 -1.70 -13.44
CA ASP A 131 -6.21 -3.11 -13.83
C ASP A 131 -5.61 -4.00 -12.73
N LEU A 132 -5.16 -3.39 -11.63
CA LEU A 132 -4.48 -4.10 -10.53
C LEU A 132 -5.38 -5.12 -9.83
N LYS A 133 -6.71 -5.03 -9.93
CA LYS A 133 -7.62 -5.97 -9.28
C LYS A 133 -7.45 -7.42 -9.76
N GLN A 134 -7.14 -7.64 -11.03
CA GLN A 134 -6.88 -9.00 -11.51
C GLN A 134 -5.51 -9.50 -11.05
N LEU A 135 -4.53 -8.59 -10.93
CA LEU A 135 -3.17 -8.92 -10.52
C LEU A 135 -3.05 -9.27 -9.03
N SER A 136 -3.99 -8.84 -8.19
CA SER A 136 -4.05 -9.22 -6.76
C SER A 136 -4.37 -10.69 -6.53
N GLN A 137 -4.94 -11.37 -7.53
CA GLN A 137 -5.40 -12.77 -7.45
C GLN A 137 -4.28 -13.78 -7.78
N GLN A 138 -3.09 -13.30 -8.11
CA GLN A 138 -1.93 -14.12 -8.46
C GLN A 138 -0.69 -13.74 -7.65
N THR A 139 0.29 -14.65 -7.61
CA THR A 139 1.58 -14.41 -6.92
C THR A 139 2.80 -14.75 -7.78
N THR A 140 2.57 -15.08 -9.06
CA THR A 140 3.58 -15.48 -10.02
C THR A 140 4.36 -14.28 -10.54
N TYR A 141 3.68 -13.21 -10.92
CA TYR A 141 4.29 -12.04 -11.56
C TYR A 141 4.20 -10.80 -10.67
N LEU A 142 5.27 -10.01 -10.69
CA LEU A 142 5.32 -8.67 -10.10
C LEU A 142 4.94 -7.64 -11.16
N THR A 143 4.64 -6.44 -10.69
CA THR A 143 4.02 -5.39 -11.50
C THR A 143 4.84 -4.11 -11.42
N ASP A 144 4.98 -3.41 -12.53
CA ASP A 144 5.50 -2.04 -12.54
C ASP A 144 4.31 -1.07 -12.58
N VAL A 145 4.33 -0.02 -11.75
CA VAL A 145 3.29 1.03 -11.76
C VAL A 145 3.91 2.43 -11.69
N VAL A 146 3.16 3.43 -12.10
CA VAL A 146 3.51 4.85 -11.96
C VAL A 146 2.30 5.62 -11.44
N GLY A 147 2.52 6.57 -10.53
CA GLY A 147 1.46 7.36 -9.95
C GLY A 147 1.95 8.59 -9.22
N ILE A 148 1.06 9.55 -9.02
CA ILE A 148 1.30 10.74 -8.22
C ILE A 148 1.09 10.37 -6.75
N ILE A 149 2.08 10.63 -5.89
CA ILE A 149 1.91 10.48 -4.44
C ILE A 149 0.86 11.49 -3.98
N LYS A 150 -0.18 10.97 -3.32
CA LYS A 150 -1.22 11.78 -2.69
C LYS A 150 -0.79 12.26 -1.32
N LYS A 151 -1.37 13.37 -0.86
CA LYS A 151 -1.28 13.83 0.52
C LYS A 151 -2.18 12.95 1.40
N PRO A 152 -1.77 12.65 2.65
CA PRO A 152 -0.56 13.11 3.29
C PRO A 152 0.65 12.35 2.71
N GLU A 153 1.81 13.01 2.68
CA GLU A 153 3.03 12.33 2.22
C GLU A 153 3.33 11.10 3.13
N PRO A 154 4.02 10.07 2.60
CA PRO A 154 4.32 8.85 3.34
C PRO A 154 5.04 9.13 4.67
N VAL A 155 4.47 8.68 5.79
CA VAL A 155 5.06 8.82 7.14
C VAL A 155 5.36 7.44 7.74
N LEU A 156 6.54 7.30 8.34
CA LEU A 156 6.93 6.08 9.05
C LEU A 156 6.04 5.85 10.28
N SER A 157 5.61 4.61 10.43
CA SER A 157 4.86 4.11 11.57
C SER A 157 5.51 2.82 12.07
N LYS A 158 5.58 2.64 13.39
CA LYS A 158 6.03 1.39 14.00
C LYS A 158 4.82 0.54 14.37
N LEU A 159 4.91 -0.76 14.11
CA LEU A 159 3.88 -1.74 14.40
C LEU A 159 4.53 -3.00 14.98
N ILE A 160 3.81 -3.73 15.81
CA ILE A 160 4.20 -5.08 16.22
C ILE A 160 3.40 -6.06 15.36
N ASN A 161 4.08 -6.97 14.68
CA ASN A 161 3.45 -7.96 13.84
C ASN A 161 2.78 -9.06 14.68
N LYS A 162 2.04 -9.97 14.03
CA LYS A 162 1.35 -11.08 14.70
C LYS A 162 2.29 -12.05 15.43
N PHE A 163 3.59 -11.99 15.15
CA PHE A 163 4.64 -12.80 15.74
C PHE A 163 5.42 -12.05 16.83
N GLY A 164 4.97 -10.85 17.23
CA GLY A 164 5.60 -10.06 18.28
C GLY A 164 6.87 -9.34 17.82
N GLN A 165 7.15 -9.26 16.52
CA GLN A 165 8.33 -8.57 15.99
C GLN A 165 7.97 -7.13 15.61
N ASP A 166 8.87 -6.21 15.93
CA ASP A 166 8.79 -4.83 15.47
C ASP A 166 8.91 -4.76 13.95
N GLN A 167 8.02 -3.98 13.34
CA GLN A 167 8.03 -3.66 11.92
C GLN A 167 7.90 -2.15 11.74
N THR A 168 8.67 -1.62 10.81
CA THR A 168 8.48 -0.26 10.32
C THR A 168 7.60 -0.32 9.08
N THR A 169 6.67 0.62 8.92
CA THR A 169 5.86 0.72 7.70
C THR A 169 5.62 2.16 7.31
N THR A 170 5.39 2.40 6.02
CA THR A 170 4.80 3.64 5.54
C THR A 170 3.60 3.32 4.66
N ARG A 171 2.52 4.07 4.85
CA ARG A 171 1.24 3.89 4.14
C ARG A 171 0.86 5.18 3.47
N PHE A 172 0.60 5.10 2.18
CA PHE A 172 0.24 6.25 1.36
C PHE A 172 -0.64 5.82 0.20
N GLN A 173 -1.02 6.76 -0.65
CA GLN A 173 -1.81 6.51 -1.85
C GLN A 173 -1.10 7.07 -3.06
N ILE A 174 -1.25 6.39 -4.19
CA ILE A 174 -0.84 6.88 -5.49
C ILE A 174 -2.06 6.98 -6.41
N THR A 175 -2.05 7.94 -7.32
CA THR A 175 -3.13 8.14 -8.29
C THR A 175 -2.57 8.42 -9.68
N ASP A 176 -3.22 7.87 -10.71
CA ASP A 176 -3.04 8.26 -12.12
C ASP A 176 -4.04 9.37 -12.52
N GLY A 177 -4.83 9.84 -11.55
CA GLY A 177 -5.90 10.83 -11.66
C GLY A 177 -7.28 10.25 -11.95
N ARG A 178 -7.37 8.99 -12.39
CA ARG A 178 -8.66 8.27 -12.51
C ARG A 178 -8.85 7.28 -11.37
N THR A 179 -7.79 6.56 -11.03
CA THR A 179 -7.79 5.50 -10.02
C THR A 179 -6.80 5.83 -8.93
N THR A 180 -7.22 5.67 -7.68
CA THR A 180 -6.34 5.80 -6.51
C THR A 180 -6.15 4.43 -5.87
N VAL A 181 -4.89 4.07 -5.62
CA VAL A 181 -4.51 2.78 -5.01
C VAL A 181 -3.66 3.03 -3.77
N LYS A 182 -3.86 2.19 -2.75
CA LYS A 182 -3.09 2.25 -1.51
C LYS A 182 -1.74 1.54 -1.71
N VAL A 183 -0.71 2.11 -1.11
CA VAL A 183 0.64 1.54 -1.07
C VAL A 183 1.05 1.36 0.38
N THR A 184 1.58 0.19 0.72
CA THR A 184 2.17 -0.12 2.02
C THR A 184 3.57 -0.65 1.82
N PHE A 185 4.58 0.13 2.19
CA PHE A 185 5.95 -0.35 2.24
C PHE A 185 6.35 -0.76 3.65
N TRP A 186 7.27 -1.71 3.74
CA TRP A 186 7.69 -2.36 4.98
C TRP A 186 9.20 -2.24 5.20
N ASP A 187 9.54 -2.17 6.48
CA ASP A 187 10.89 -2.28 7.06
C ASP A 187 11.88 -1.33 6.37
N ALA A 188 13.09 -1.80 6.07
CA ALA A 188 14.16 -1.00 5.49
C ALA A 188 13.74 -0.26 4.20
N PHE A 189 12.83 -0.84 3.41
CA PHE A 189 12.34 -0.20 2.18
C PHE A 189 11.41 0.99 2.46
N ALA A 190 10.62 0.92 3.54
CA ALA A 190 9.83 2.05 4.00
C ALA A 190 10.73 3.19 4.49
N GLU A 191 11.78 2.87 5.23
CA GLU A 191 12.77 3.82 5.74
C GLU A 191 13.54 4.50 4.61
N GLN A 192 13.95 3.74 3.58
CA GLN A 192 14.58 4.28 2.37
C GLN A 192 13.67 5.28 1.64
N LEU A 193 12.38 4.97 1.47
CA LEU A 193 11.44 5.92 0.86
C LEU A 193 11.28 7.19 1.70
N ALA A 194 11.14 7.04 3.02
CA ALA A 194 10.98 8.18 3.92
C ALA A 194 12.21 9.08 3.95
N GLU A 195 13.41 8.51 3.86
CA GLU A 195 14.65 9.28 3.73
C GLU A 195 14.71 10.00 2.38
N ALA A 196 14.45 9.28 1.28
CA ALA A 196 14.47 9.86 -0.06
C ALA A 196 13.50 11.05 -0.19
N LEU A 197 12.31 10.98 0.43
CA LEU A 197 11.31 12.05 0.39
C LEU A 197 11.70 13.34 1.12
N LYS A 198 12.76 13.34 1.92
CA LYS A 198 13.30 14.54 2.57
C LYS A 198 14.02 15.47 1.59
N GLU A 199 14.44 14.95 0.43
CA GLU A 199 15.05 15.77 -0.61
C GLU A 199 14.04 16.78 -1.18
N ASP A 200 14.58 17.89 -1.69
CA ASP A 200 13.76 18.90 -2.34
C ASP A 200 13.41 18.43 -3.75
N PHE A 201 12.12 18.15 -3.97
CA PHE A 201 11.60 17.71 -5.27
C PHE A 201 10.51 18.65 -5.76
N GLU A 202 10.42 18.78 -7.09
CA GLU A 202 9.24 19.31 -7.76
C GLU A 202 7.98 18.59 -7.24
N ARG A 203 7.04 19.37 -6.70
CA ARG A 203 5.77 18.87 -6.18
C ARG A 203 4.65 19.05 -7.22
N PRO A 204 3.70 18.10 -7.31
CA PRO A 204 3.58 16.89 -6.48
C PRO A 204 4.58 15.78 -6.86
N VAL A 205 5.00 14.93 -5.93
CA VAL A 205 5.96 13.85 -6.24
C VAL A 205 5.28 12.77 -7.09
N ILE A 206 5.90 12.39 -8.20
CA ILE A 206 5.52 11.21 -8.99
C ILE A 206 6.47 10.07 -8.63
N ILE A 207 5.90 8.92 -8.33
CA ILE A 207 6.65 7.71 -8.00
C ILE A 207 6.43 6.66 -9.08
N ILE A 208 7.52 6.06 -9.53
CA ILE A 208 7.53 4.78 -10.23
C ILE A 208 7.83 3.71 -9.19
N ILE A 209 7.05 2.64 -9.16
CA ILE A 209 7.31 1.46 -8.33
C ILE A 209 7.51 0.28 -9.26
N GLY A 210 8.75 -0.20 -9.35
CA GLY A 210 9.11 -1.36 -10.17
C GLY A 210 9.02 -2.66 -9.39
N SER A 211 8.55 -3.73 -10.02
CA SER A 211 8.49 -5.09 -9.45
C SER A 211 7.81 -5.13 -8.07
N CYS A 212 6.67 -4.48 -7.94
CA CYS A 212 5.85 -4.50 -6.74
C CYS A 212 4.88 -5.67 -6.72
N ARG A 213 4.42 -6.04 -5.52
CA ARG A 213 3.39 -7.07 -5.34
C ARG A 213 2.04 -6.39 -5.14
N VAL A 214 1.08 -6.77 -5.95
CA VAL A 214 -0.32 -6.37 -5.76
C VAL A 214 -1.01 -7.39 -4.84
N ILE A 215 -1.71 -6.91 -3.82
CA ILE A 215 -2.49 -7.74 -2.91
C ILE A 215 -3.89 -7.15 -2.72
N GLU A 216 -4.83 -8.00 -2.35
CA GLU A 216 -6.16 -7.58 -1.94
C GLU A 216 -6.32 -7.79 -0.44
N TRP A 217 -6.66 -6.72 0.28
CA TRP A 217 -6.88 -6.73 1.70
C TRP A 217 -8.22 -6.08 2.04
N LYS A 218 -9.15 -6.85 2.58
CA LYS A 218 -10.53 -6.40 2.89
C LYS A 218 -11.19 -5.73 1.67
N GLU A 219 -11.17 -6.41 0.53
CA GLU A 219 -11.76 -5.96 -0.74
C GLU A 219 -11.14 -4.68 -1.33
N LYS A 220 -9.97 -4.28 -0.84
CA LYS A 220 -9.22 -3.13 -1.35
C LYS A 220 -7.86 -3.57 -1.88
N ILE A 221 -7.48 -3.00 -3.02
CA ILE A 221 -6.18 -3.23 -3.63
C ILE A 221 -5.11 -2.45 -2.86
N ASP A 222 -4.02 -3.14 -2.55
CA ASP A 222 -2.85 -2.59 -1.88
C ASP A 222 -1.59 -3.05 -2.63
N ILE A 223 -0.67 -2.11 -2.84
CA ILE A 223 0.64 -2.39 -3.41
C ILE A 223 1.64 -2.52 -2.26
N SER A 224 2.37 -3.63 -2.24
CA SER A 224 3.39 -3.92 -1.23
C SER A 224 4.75 -4.16 -1.87
N ASN A 225 5.81 -3.83 -1.16
CA ASN A 225 7.17 -4.21 -1.56
C ASN A 225 7.43 -5.70 -1.29
N VAL A 226 8.32 -6.27 -2.11
CA VAL A 226 9.00 -7.56 -1.95
C VAL A 226 10.48 -7.34 -2.23
N GLY A 227 11.32 -8.38 -2.12
CA GLY A 227 12.76 -8.24 -2.31
C GLY A 227 13.18 -7.60 -3.65
N ALA A 228 12.42 -7.84 -4.72
CA ALA A 228 12.71 -7.27 -6.05
C ALA A 228 12.21 -5.84 -6.26
N THR A 229 11.44 -5.28 -5.32
CA THR A 229 10.78 -3.99 -5.51
C THR A 229 11.78 -2.84 -5.49
N THR A 230 11.60 -1.89 -6.40
CA THR A 230 12.38 -0.65 -6.50
C THR A 230 11.43 0.55 -6.58
N PHE A 231 11.90 1.73 -6.19
CA PHE A 231 11.14 2.97 -6.40
C PHE A 231 12.02 4.05 -7.03
N TYR A 232 11.39 4.95 -7.78
CA TYR A 232 12.04 6.11 -8.38
C TYR A 232 11.14 7.32 -8.24
N LEU A 233 11.67 8.42 -7.68
CA LEU A 233 10.94 9.67 -7.45
C LEU A 233 11.26 10.68 -8.53
N ASN A 234 10.24 11.29 -9.14
CA ASN A 234 10.36 12.25 -10.24
C ASN A 234 11.36 11.84 -11.33
N TYR A 235 11.42 10.53 -11.60
CA TYR A 235 12.41 9.95 -12.50
C TYR A 235 12.25 10.50 -13.92
N ASN A 236 13.38 10.69 -14.62
CA ASN A 236 13.38 11.15 -16.00
C ASN A 236 12.88 10.05 -16.94
N HIS A 237 11.55 9.89 -17.02
CA HIS A 237 10.88 8.89 -17.82
C HIS A 237 9.66 9.51 -18.53
N HIS A 238 9.39 9.05 -19.75
CA HIS A 238 8.32 9.61 -20.57
C HIS A 238 6.94 9.60 -19.88
N SER A 239 6.62 8.54 -19.11
CA SER A 239 5.37 8.46 -18.34
C SER A 239 5.29 9.51 -17.23
N VAL A 240 6.41 9.83 -16.58
CA VAL A 240 6.49 10.90 -15.57
C VAL A 240 6.32 12.26 -16.23
N THR A 241 6.97 12.49 -17.37
CA THR A 241 6.80 13.71 -18.17
C THR A 241 5.36 13.88 -18.65
N GLN A 242 4.69 12.79 -19.06
CA GLN A 242 3.29 12.81 -19.47
C GLN A 242 2.37 13.18 -18.30
N MET A 243 2.57 12.55 -17.13
CA MET A 243 1.81 12.84 -15.92
C MET A 243 2.02 14.29 -15.43
N ARG A 244 3.23 14.83 -15.57
CA ARG A 244 3.53 16.27 -15.37
C ARG A 244 2.76 17.18 -16.31
N LYS A 245 2.62 16.80 -17.58
CA LYS A 245 1.80 17.57 -18.54
C LYS A 245 0.33 17.53 -18.17
N MET A 246 -0.19 16.36 -17.77
CA MET A 246 -1.59 16.20 -17.32
C MET A 246 -1.88 17.06 -16.08
N LEU A 247 -0.95 17.17 -15.14
CA LEU A 247 -1.10 18.05 -13.98
C LEU A 247 -1.24 19.55 -14.32
N LYS A 248 -0.78 19.98 -15.49
CA LYS A 248 -0.94 21.35 -15.99
C LYS A 248 -2.28 21.56 -16.70
N ASP A 249 -3.00 20.48 -17.02
CA ASP A 249 -4.34 20.56 -17.58
C ASP A 249 -5.32 21.05 -16.48
N PRO A 250 -6.13 22.09 -16.72
CA PRO A 250 -7.01 22.64 -15.70
C PRO A 250 -8.08 21.67 -15.18
N VAL A 251 -8.52 20.71 -16.00
CA VAL A 251 -9.56 19.74 -15.62
C VAL A 251 -8.94 18.69 -14.70
N PHE A 252 -7.86 18.06 -15.16
CA PHE A 252 -7.15 17.04 -14.39
C PHE A 252 -6.49 17.62 -13.13
N GLY A 253 -5.91 18.83 -13.22
CA GLY A 253 -5.33 19.53 -12.09
C GLY A 253 -6.35 19.82 -11.00
N LYS A 254 -7.58 20.23 -11.36
CA LYS A 254 -8.68 20.43 -10.41
C LYS A 254 -9.14 19.12 -9.76
N GLU A 255 -9.33 18.05 -10.52
CA GLU A 255 -9.71 16.72 -10.00
C GLU A 255 -8.62 16.12 -9.08
N TYR A 256 -7.35 16.27 -9.46
CA TYR A 256 -6.24 15.91 -8.60
C TYR A 256 -6.27 16.71 -7.30
N LEU A 257 -6.35 18.05 -7.37
CA LEU A 257 -6.36 18.93 -6.19
C LEU A 257 -7.56 18.65 -5.27
N SER A 258 -8.76 18.45 -5.80
CA SER A 258 -9.96 18.12 -5.02
C SER A 258 -9.87 16.74 -4.37
N SER A 259 -9.20 15.77 -5.00
CA SER A 259 -8.95 14.47 -4.39
C SER A 259 -7.80 14.48 -3.37
N ASN A 260 -6.93 15.49 -3.42
CA ASN A 260 -5.66 15.58 -2.68
C ASN A 260 -5.67 16.65 -1.57
N THR A 261 -6.81 17.29 -1.35
CA THR A 261 -7.11 17.98 -0.09
C THR A 261 -7.21 16.92 1.01
N HIS A 262 -6.05 16.61 1.58
CA HIS A 262 -6.01 16.49 3.03
C HIS A 262 -6.54 17.81 3.55
N ILE A 263 -7.84 17.91 3.81
CA ILE A 263 -8.35 18.99 4.64
C ILE A 263 -7.63 18.74 5.97
N PRO A 264 -6.66 19.58 6.37
CA PRO A 264 -6.14 19.47 7.72
C PRO A 264 -7.36 19.54 8.61
N LEU A 265 -7.56 18.54 9.47
CA LEU A 265 -8.75 18.45 10.33
C LEU A 265 -8.90 19.81 11.01
N LYS A 266 -9.84 20.62 10.51
CA LYS A 266 -9.98 21.99 10.97
C LYS A 266 -10.44 21.86 12.42
N ARG A 267 -9.72 22.52 13.33
CA ARG A 267 -10.23 22.67 14.68
C ARG A 267 -11.41 23.64 14.58
N CYS A 268 -12.60 23.13 14.81
CA CYS A 268 -13.83 23.90 14.71
C CYS A 268 -14.49 24.04 16.08
N THR A 269 -15.09 25.20 16.32
CA THR A 269 -16.05 25.38 17.42
C THR A 269 -17.45 24.92 17.01
N VAL A 270 -18.35 24.72 17.96
CA VAL A 270 -19.74 24.33 17.68
C VAL A 270 -20.45 25.38 16.80
N ALA A 271 -20.21 26.66 17.02
CA ALA A 271 -20.77 27.72 16.19
C ALA A 271 -20.28 27.66 14.75
N GLU A 272 -19.01 27.30 14.51
CA GLU A 272 -18.50 27.09 13.15
C GLU A 272 -19.15 25.88 12.48
N ILE A 273 -19.35 24.78 13.23
CA ILE A 273 -20.01 23.57 12.70
C ILE A 273 -21.44 23.86 12.28
N LYS A 274 -22.18 24.65 13.08
CA LYS A 274 -23.57 25.03 12.76
C LYS A 274 -23.70 25.93 11.53
N ASN A 275 -22.61 26.55 11.09
CA ASN A 275 -22.56 27.42 9.92
C ASN A 275 -21.96 26.72 8.68
N LEU A 276 -21.69 25.40 8.76
CA LEU A 276 -21.24 24.61 7.61
C LEU A 276 -22.38 24.45 6.59
N GLY A 277 -22.02 24.45 5.31
CA GLY A 277 -22.98 24.35 4.19
C GLY A 277 -23.07 22.94 3.60
N GLU A 278 -23.82 22.81 2.51
CA GLU A 278 -23.96 21.53 1.77
C GLU A 278 -22.60 21.01 1.25
N ASP A 279 -21.66 21.91 0.93
CA ASP A 279 -20.31 21.55 0.46
C ASP A 279 -19.44 20.88 1.55
N ASP A 280 -19.83 20.97 2.82
CA ASP A 280 -19.09 20.45 3.97
C ASP A 280 -19.55 19.03 4.40
N ILE A 281 -20.56 18.47 3.74
CA ILE A 281 -21.02 17.10 3.95
C ILE A 281 -19.87 16.12 3.63
N GLN A 282 -19.72 15.05 4.42
CA GLN A 282 -18.58 14.11 4.40
C GLN A 282 -17.24 14.70 4.86
N CYS A 283 -17.17 15.97 5.25
CA CYS A 283 -15.95 16.53 5.85
C CYS A 283 -15.71 16.02 7.26
N GLN A 284 -14.44 15.98 7.66
CA GLN A 284 -14.04 15.64 9.03
C GLN A 284 -13.46 16.87 9.72
N VAL A 285 -13.86 17.09 10.97
CA VAL A 285 -13.39 18.20 11.83
C VAL A 285 -12.94 17.67 13.19
N ILE A 286 -12.11 18.44 13.90
CA ILE A 286 -11.74 18.16 15.30
C ILE A 286 -12.34 19.23 16.20
N CYS A 287 -12.95 18.81 17.31
CA CYS A 287 -13.54 19.70 18.30
C CYS A 287 -13.09 19.29 19.69
N LEU A 288 -12.94 20.26 20.59
CA LEU A 288 -12.77 20.00 22.03
C LEU A 288 -14.11 20.28 22.68
N LEU A 289 -14.83 19.22 23.05
CA LEU A 289 -16.20 19.32 23.54
C LEU A 289 -16.32 18.66 24.91
N LYS A 290 -17.16 19.25 25.75
CA LYS A 290 -17.62 18.63 26.98
C LYS A 290 -18.91 17.88 26.67
N ILE A 291 -18.99 16.61 27.03
CA ILE A 291 -20.28 15.89 26.97
C ILE A 291 -21.12 16.35 28.16
N ASP A 292 -22.19 17.08 27.89
CA ASP A 292 -23.07 17.64 28.93
C ASP A 292 -24.06 16.59 29.43
N GLN A 293 -24.66 15.86 28.51
CA GLN A 293 -25.74 14.94 28.81
C GLN A 293 -25.72 13.73 27.88
N VAL A 294 -26.03 12.57 28.43
CA VAL A 294 -26.39 11.38 27.67
C VAL A 294 -27.90 11.17 27.86
N PRO A 295 -28.74 11.58 26.87
CA PRO A 295 -30.18 11.40 26.96
C PRO A 295 -30.55 9.92 27.16
N GLU A 296 -31.57 9.66 27.98
CA GLU A 296 -32.11 8.31 28.11
C GLU A 296 -32.82 7.93 26.81
N MET A 297 -32.52 6.74 26.30
CA MET A 297 -33.02 6.28 25.00
C MET A 297 -33.28 4.78 24.97
N ASP A 298 -34.30 4.40 24.22
CA ASP A 298 -34.71 3.00 24.08
C ASP A 298 -33.72 2.17 23.26
N THR A 299 -33.03 2.82 22.31
CA THR A 299 -32.06 2.18 21.41
C THR A 299 -30.72 2.92 21.46
N TRP A 300 -29.76 2.30 22.14
CA TRP A 300 -28.38 2.81 22.32
C TRP A 300 -27.34 1.88 21.66
N PHE A 301 -27.82 0.88 20.91
CA PHE A 301 -27.03 -0.06 20.13
C PHE A 301 -27.84 -0.56 18.93
N HIS A 302 -27.13 -1.03 17.90
CA HIS A 302 -27.72 -1.80 16.80
C HIS A 302 -27.07 -3.19 16.71
N HIS A 303 -27.74 -4.09 16.00
CA HIS A 303 -27.26 -5.44 15.74
C HIS A 303 -26.32 -5.46 14.54
N VAL A 304 -25.22 -6.19 14.63
CA VAL A 304 -24.25 -6.36 13.54
C VAL A 304 -23.97 -7.82 13.22
N CYS A 305 -23.66 -8.08 11.96
CA CYS A 305 -23.34 -9.40 11.47
C CYS A 305 -22.00 -9.86 12.02
N THR A 306 -21.94 -11.06 12.59
CA THR A 306 -20.71 -11.65 13.13
C THR A 306 -19.66 -12.03 12.06
N SER A 307 -19.99 -11.93 10.78
CA SER A 307 -19.06 -12.23 9.67
C SER A 307 -18.56 -10.98 8.96
N CYS A 308 -19.45 -10.04 8.61
CA CYS A 308 -19.09 -8.84 7.85
C CYS A 308 -19.17 -7.54 8.66
N TYR A 309 -19.66 -7.60 9.90
CA TYR A 309 -19.82 -6.45 10.80
C TYR A 309 -20.72 -5.31 10.28
N ASN A 310 -21.47 -5.54 9.21
CA ASN A 310 -22.51 -4.62 8.77
C ASN A 310 -23.76 -4.78 9.65
N GLU A 311 -24.53 -3.69 9.73
CA GLU A 311 -25.81 -3.66 10.42
C GLU A 311 -26.74 -4.78 9.92
N SER A 312 -27.34 -5.49 10.86
CA SER A 312 -28.25 -6.60 10.62
C SER A 312 -29.62 -6.24 11.15
N LYS A 313 -30.66 -6.51 10.36
CA LYS A 313 -32.03 -6.12 10.68
C LYS A 313 -32.76 -7.27 11.34
N ILE A 314 -33.56 -6.99 12.37
CA ILE A 314 -34.46 -8.00 12.94
C ILE A 314 -35.63 -8.19 11.97
N VAL A 315 -35.79 -9.40 11.45
CA VAL A 315 -36.90 -9.79 10.56
C VAL A 315 -37.65 -10.92 11.27
N GLY A 316 -38.80 -10.60 11.87
CA GLY A 316 -39.53 -11.53 12.73
C GLY A 316 -38.76 -11.79 14.03
N THR A 317 -38.39 -13.05 14.28
CA THR A 317 -37.57 -13.46 15.44
C THR A 317 -36.07 -13.50 15.15
N ASP A 318 -35.68 -13.46 13.88
CA ASP A 318 -34.32 -13.70 13.43
C ASP A 318 -33.63 -12.42 12.99
N CYS A 319 -32.33 -12.30 13.25
CA CYS A 319 -31.54 -11.19 12.74
C CYS A 319 -31.00 -11.56 11.35
N TYR A 320 -31.24 -10.73 10.33
CA TYR A 320 -30.84 -10.97 8.95
C TYR A 320 -29.78 -9.96 8.49
N CYS A 321 -28.72 -10.47 7.88
CA CYS A 321 -27.68 -9.64 7.26
C CYS A 321 -27.92 -9.53 5.74
N ASN A 322 -28.19 -8.32 5.27
CA ASN A 322 -28.43 -8.04 3.85
C ASN A 322 -27.20 -8.20 2.96
N ILE A 323 -25.99 -8.11 3.53
CA ILE A 323 -24.72 -8.22 2.81
C ILE A 323 -24.32 -9.69 2.65
N CYS A 324 -24.35 -10.46 3.74
CA CYS A 324 -24.05 -11.89 3.72
C CYS A 324 -25.22 -12.75 3.26
N LYS A 325 -26.40 -12.16 3.03
CA LYS A 325 -27.66 -12.84 2.67
C LYS A 325 -27.98 -14.04 3.58
N ARG A 326 -27.75 -13.89 4.89
CA ARG A 326 -27.89 -14.97 5.87
C ARG A 326 -28.59 -14.51 7.14
N ILE A 327 -29.20 -15.47 7.83
CA ILE A 327 -29.62 -15.32 9.22
C ILE A 327 -28.39 -15.32 10.12
N VAL A 328 -28.38 -14.44 11.12
CA VAL A 328 -27.37 -14.26 12.15
C VAL A 328 -28.02 -14.64 13.48
N PRO A 329 -27.93 -15.91 13.93
CA PRO A 329 -28.65 -16.37 15.12
C PRO A 329 -28.22 -15.66 16.42
N HIS A 330 -26.95 -15.26 16.50
CA HIS A 330 -26.38 -14.51 17.61
C HIS A 330 -25.66 -13.27 17.06
N PRO A 331 -26.38 -12.20 16.73
CA PRO A 331 -25.77 -10.97 16.25
C PRO A 331 -24.96 -10.33 17.37
N ASP A 332 -23.82 -9.74 17.01
CA ASP A 332 -23.08 -8.88 17.94
C ASP A 332 -23.81 -7.52 18.05
N LYS A 333 -23.51 -6.74 19.09
CA LYS A 333 -24.17 -5.46 19.36
C LYS A 333 -23.15 -4.34 19.44
N TRP A 334 -23.34 -3.30 18.66
CA TRP A 334 -22.43 -2.16 18.55
C TRP A 334 -23.11 -0.89 19.03
N PHE A 335 -22.36 -0.02 19.73
CA PHE A 335 -22.94 1.22 20.27
C PHE A 335 -23.42 2.14 19.15
N GLU A 336 -24.54 2.78 19.45
CA GLU A 336 -25.11 3.90 18.72
C GLU A 336 -25.65 4.86 19.79
N LEU A 337 -24.74 5.60 20.41
CA LEU A 337 -25.04 6.40 21.59
C LEU A 337 -25.09 7.87 21.22
N TRP A 338 -26.26 8.49 21.33
CA TRP A 338 -26.38 9.94 21.15
C TRP A 338 -26.05 10.67 22.44
N VAL A 339 -25.30 11.76 22.32
CA VAL A 339 -24.89 12.62 23.42
C VAL A 339 -25.06 14.08 23.04
N LEU A 340 -25.44 14.90 24.02
CA LEU A 340 -25.41 16.35 23.90
C LEU A 340 -24.05 16.84 24.39
N ALA A 341 -23.33 17.57 23.55
CA ALA A 341 -22.02 18.11 23.90
C ALA A 341 -21.95 19.62 23.61
N SER A 342 -21.13 20.34 24.37
CA SER A 342 -20.94 21.78 24.21
C SER A 342 -19.48 22.20 24.20
N ASP A 343 -19.26 23.38 23.64
CA ASP A 343 -18.12 24.25 23.92
C ASP A 343 -18.61 25.65 24.32
N GLU A 344 -17.68 26.59 24.44
CA GLU A 344 -17.94 28.01 24.74
C GLU A 344 -18.81 28.73 23.69
N THR A 345 -19.03 28.13 22.52
CA THR A 345 -19.75 28.73 21.39
C THR A 345 -21.13 28.12 21.14
N GLY A 346 -21.45 26.97 21.73
CA GLY A 346 -22.79 26.38 21.65
C GLY A 346 -22.85 24.90 21.99
N GLN A 347 -24.00 24.29 21.67
CA GLN A 347 -24.33 22.87 21.89
C GLN A 347 -24.61 22.12 20.58
N LEU A 348 -24.23 20.85 20.52
CA LEU A 348 -24.39 19.95 19.39
C LEU A 348 -24.74 18.53 19.84
N ASP A 349 -25.66 17.87 19.12
CA ASP A 349 -25.94 16.45 19.27
C ASP A 349 -24.93 15.62 18.46
N ILE A 350 -24.31 14.62 19.10
CA ILE A 350 -23.27 13.79 18.50
C ILE A 350 -23.63 12.32 18.68
N MET A 351 -23.55 11.56 17.60
CA MET A 351 -23.66 10.11 17.65
C MET A 351 -22.28 9.46 17.83
N LEU A 352 -22.07 8.80 18.96
CA LEU A 352 -20.89 8.00 19.24
C LEU A 352 -21.09 6.57 18.71
N GLU A 353 -20.35 6.23 17.66
CA GLU A 353 -20.27 4.87 17.13
C GLU A 353 -19.47 3.93 18.08
N ASN A 354 -19.47 2.63 17.78
CA ASN A 354 -18.92 1.57 18.64
C ASN A 354 -17.52 1.84 19.22
N VAL A 355 -16.55 2.22 18.39
CA VAL A 355 -15.15 2.38 18.83
C VAL A 355 -14.98 3.60 19.76
N PRO A 356 -15.46 4.81 19.40
CA PRO A 356 -15.48 5.95 20.33
C PRO A 356 -16.18 5.65 21.65
N ALA A 357 -17.39 5.09 21.62
CA ALA A 357 -18.15 4.79 22.84
C ALA A 357 -17.41 3.79 23.75
N ARG A 358 -16.84 2.71 23.18
CA ARG A 358 -16.02 1.75 23.93
C ARG A 358 -14.78 2.37 24.56
N LYS A 359 -14.13 3.33 23.89
CA LYS A 359 -12.97 4.03 24.44
C LYS A 359 -13.36 4.89 25.64
N CYS A 360 -14.49 5.57 25.58
CA CYS A 360 -14.96 6.41 26.67
C CYS A 360 -15.48 5.59 27.87
N LEU A 361 -16.16 4.47 27.61
CA LEU A 361 -16.82 3.64 28.63
C LEU A 361 -15.95 2.50 29.18
N GLY A 362 -14.92 2.06 28.44
CA GLY A 362 -14.09 0.91 28.78
C GLY A 362 -14.82 -0.44 28.74
N LYS A 363 -16.05 -0.48 28.21
CA LYS A 363 -16.91 -1.67 28.15
C LYS A 363 -17.61 -1.78 26.80
N SER A 364 -17.94 -3.00 26.39
CA SER A 364 -18.76 -3.33 25.23
C SER A 364 -20.26 -3.33 25.55
N VAL A 365 -21.11 -3.24 24.54
CA VAL A 365 -22.57 -3.34 24.68
C VAL A 365 -22.97 -4.65 25.37
N ARG A 366 -22.29 -5.75 25.03
CA ARG A 366 -22.55 -7.06 25.62
C ARG A 366 -22.31 -7.07 27.13
N GLU A 367 -21.18 -6.55 27.58
CA GLU A 367 -20.84 -6.47 29.02
C GLU A 367 -21.82 -5.59 29.78
N ILE A 368 -22.31 -4.49 29.18
CA ILE A 368 -23.30 -3.62 29.81
C ILE A 368 -24.69 -4.29 29.84
N GLY A 369 -25.08 -4.96 28.76
CA GLY A 369 -26.37 -5.63 28.65
C GLY A 369 -26.53 -6.85 29.56
N GLU A 370 -25.43 -7.51 29.93
CA GLU A 370 -25.44 -8.63 30.89
C GLU A 370 -25.66 -8.15 32.35
N MET A 371 -25.45 -6.86 32.64
CA MET A 371 -25.51 -6.29 34.00
C MET A 371 -26.88 -5.67 34.37
N ILE A 372 -27.84 -5.58 33.44
CA ILE A 372 -29.03 -4.72 33.58
C ILE A 372 -30.30 -5.44 33.09
N PRO A 373 -31.46 -5.26 33.74
CA PRO A 373 -32.74 -5.73 33.22
C PRO A 373 -33.03 -5.16 31.81
N LYS A 374 -33.57 -5.99 30.91
CA LYS A 374 -33.76 -5.71 29.46
C LYS A 374 -34.53 -4.42 29.09
N VAL A 375 -35.06 -3.66 30.06
CA VAL A 375 -36.01 -2.55 29.86
C VAL A 375 -35.51 -1.22 30.44
N GLN A 376 -34.33 -1.16 31.06
CA GLN A 376 -33.82 0.08 31.66
C GLN A 376 -32.59 0.61 30.92
N PHE A 377 -32.59 1.94 30.70
CA PHE A 377 -31.45 2.65 30.16
C PHE A 377 -30.23 2.49 31.10
N PRO A 378 -29.07 2.04 30.59
CA PRO A 378 -27.92 1.82 31.44
C PRO A 378 -27.31 3.10 32.02
N GLN A 379 -27.42 3.28 33.33
CA GLN A 379 -26.86 4.46 34.03
C GLN A 379 -25.33 4.56 33.89
N ILE A 380 -24.63 3.45 33.61
CA ILE A 380 -23.19 3.46 33.32
C ILE A 380 -22.86 4.28 32.06
N LEU A 381 -23.79 4.43 31.11
CA LEU A 381 -23.57 5.27 29.92
C LEU A 381 -23.43 6.74 30.28
N LYS A 382 -24.04 7.19 31.38
CA LYS A 382 -23.90 8.56 31.89
C LYS A 382 -22.53 8.83 32.53
N SER A 383 -21.67 7.82 32.69
CA SER A 383 -20.32 7.99 33.26
C SER A 383 -19.38 8.84 32.38
N ILE A 384 -19.76 9.13 31.14
CA ILE A 384 -19.03 10.01 30.22
C ILE A 384 -19.48 11.47 30.30
N GLU A 385 -20.58 11.75 31.03
CA GLU A 385 -21.04 13.12 31.25
C GLU A 385 -20.02 13.93 32.06
N ASN A 386 -20.04 15.24 31.84
CA ASN A 386 -19.19 16.22 32.49
C ASN A 386 -17.68 16.04 32.28
N LYS A 387 -17.29 15.35 31.21
CA LYS A 387 -15.89 15.16 30.80
C LYS A 387 -15.63 15.83 29.46
N GLU A 388 -14.42 16.37 29.33
CA GLU A 388 -13.93 16.96 28.08
C GLU A 388 -13.25 15.92 27.20
N TYR A 389 -13.54 15.99 25.91
CA TYR A 389 -13.01 15.08 24.90
C TYR A 389 -12.54 15.86 23.68
N THR A 390 -11.42 15.44 23.12
CA THR A 390 -11.06 15.80 21.74
C THR A 390 -11.78 14.82 20.82
N ILE A 391 -12.82 15.29 20.13
CA ILE A 391 -13.70 14.49 19.28
C ILE A 391 -13.39 14.80 17.82
N LYS A 392 -13.21 13.75 17.03
CA LYS A 392 -13.17 13.84 15.57
C LYS A 392 -14.57 13.56 15.04
N LEU A 393 -15.19 14.56 14.42
CA LEU A 393 -16.55 14.47 13.87
C LEU A 393 -16.50 14.28 12.36
N LEU A 394 -17.43 13.48 11.85
CA LEU A 394 -17.76 13.37 10.43
C LEU A 394 -19.10 14.05 10.22
N ILE A 395 -19.17 15.05 9.35
CA ILE A 395 -20.41 15.74 9.01
C ILE A 395 -21.21 14.86 8.05
N ARG A 396 -22.48 14.59 8.40
CA ARG A 396 -23.45 13.88 7.57
C ARG A 396 -24.66 14.77 7.33
N GLU A 397 -25.42 14.46 6.28
CA GLU A 397 -26.71 15.09 5.95
C GLU A 397 -27.71 15.07 7.10
#